data_AF-A0A5C9BGI3-F1
#
_entry.id   AF-A0A5C9BGI3-F1
#
_cell.length_a   1.000
_cell.length_b   1.000
_cell.length_c   1.000
_cell.angle_alpha   90.00
_cell.angle_beta   90.00
_cell.angle_gamma   90.00
#
_symmetry.space_group_name_H-M   'P 1'
#
loop_
_entity.id
_entity.type
_entity.pdbx_description
1 polymer ?
#
loop_
_entity_poly.entity_id
_entity_poly.type
_entity_poly.pdbx_seq_one_letter_code
_entity_poly.pdbx_strand_id
1 'polypeptide(L)'
;MMALLFIDLDRFKEINDTLGHRIGDLLLVEAAQRIGHCLRETDTVARLGGDEFTVILSELDEASNVERIAENILKKLADPFRLENEVIYLSASMGITLYPNDATEIEELLKDADQAMYAAKSMGRNRLSYFTPELQHAALARLKLINDLRGALDAGQFMVYFQPIADIASGRISKAEALIRWQHPERGMVSPMDFIPLAEESGLIFEIGDWVFRESVRWVKRWRELLHPDFQVSVNKSPVQFYKEEDEHSAWIRYLHHLGLPGDCLVIEITEGLLLDSAKSVTDALLTFRDAGIQIAIDDFGTGYSSLSYLKKFNIDYLKIDKSFTSHIAPGSSDLVLSEAIIVMAHQLGFKVIAEGVETEQQRSLLAAAGCDYAQGYLYTKPLPPEKFELLLLAYSGVLPAGARDSKMMWDNKFMTGVGFMDEGHNELFALIEDCIGAIGNHAPKEQQIEHLDKIASYLPRHFGDEEKVMGPADADRFDEHILQHRHITEKIGSMILQFKNDGDAISAQDILHVLFDWFVLHNAGEDRKLADYIRSTGAQGGASQT
;
A
#
# COMPACT_ATOMS: atom_id res chain seq x y z
N MET A 1 15.13 42.19 18.21
CA MET A 1 14.48 41.14 17.36
C MET A 1 12.99 41.14 17.66
N MET A 2 12.15 40.62 16.76
CA MET A 2 10.71 40.46 17.00
C MET A 2 10.30 39.04 16.62
N ALA A 3 9.32 38.46 17.32
CA ALA A 3 8.72 37.18 16.95
C ALA A 3 7.24 37.35 16.66
N LEU A 4 6.78 36.66 15.62
CA LEU A 4 5.36 36.54 15.28
C LEU A 4 4.94 35.09 15.54
N LEU A 5 3.90 34.94 16.35
CA LEU A 5 3.30 33.66 16.70
C LEU A 5 1.93 33.59 16.04
N PHE A 6 1.67 32.55 15.26
CA PHE A 6 0.37 32.23 14.69
C PHE A 6 -0.23 31.07 15.47
N ILE A 7 -1.42 31.22 16.02
CA ILE A 7 -2.05 30.27 16.95
C ILE A 7 -3.41 29.87 16.40
N ASP A 8 -3.67 28.58 16.34
CA ASP A 8 -4.96 28.01 15.97
C ASP A 8 -5.46 27.07 17.08
N LEU A 9 -6.74 27.19 17.42
CA LEU A 9 -7.36 26.35 18.46
C LEU A 9 -7.76 25.00 17.87
N ASP A 10 -7.12 23.93 18.33
CA ASP A 10 -7.31 22.60 17.77
C ASP A 10 -8.76 22.13 17.93
N ARG A 11 -9.37 21.68 16.82
CA ARG A 11 -10.72 21.10 16.77
C ARG A 11 -11.84 22.04 17.26
N PHE A 12 -11.64 23.35 17.20
CA PHE A 12 -12.68 24.32 17.60
C PHE A 12 -14.01 24.12 16.86
N LYS A 13 -13.97 23.69 15.60
CA LYS A 13 -15.17 23.36 14.83
C LYS A 13 -16.01 22.26 15.48
N GLU A 14 -15.38 21.18 16.00
CA GLU A 14 -16.09 20.09 16.68
C GLU A 14 -16.85 20.61 17.91
N ILE A 15 -16.29 21.59 18.62
CA ILE A 15 -16.94 22.25 19.76
C ILE A 15 -18.17 23.04 19.30
N ASN A 16 -18.06 23.82 18.22
CA ASN A 16 -19.19 24.54 17.65
C ASN A 16 -20.32 23.61 17.20
N ASP A 17 -19.96 22.51 16.54
CA ASP A 17 -20.92 21.55 16.01
C ASP A 17 -21.62 20.76 17.13
N THR A 18 -20.92 20.52 18.25
CA THR A 18 -21.43 19.72 19.39
C THR A 18 -22.15 20.55 20.46
N LEU A 19 -21.59 21.70 20.85
CA LEU A 19 -22.07 22.53 21.97
C LEU A 19 -22.71 23.84 21.51
N GLY A 20 -22.67 24.12 20.21
CA GLY A 20 -23.27 25.30 19.59
C GLY A 20 -22.36 26.54 19.63
N HIS A 21 -22.56 27.43 18.65
CA HIS A 21 -21.76 28.64 18.46
C HIS A 21 -21.66 29.55 19.69
N ARG A 22 -22.69 29.58 20.55
CA ARG A 22 -22.67 30.39 21.77
C ARG A 22 -21.56 29.98 22.74
N ILE A 23 -21.32 28.68 22.89
CA ILE A 23 -20.22 28.17 23.72
C ILE A 23 -18.89 28.43 23.03
N GLY A 24 -18.83 28.28 21.71
CA GLY A 24 -17.65 28.64 20.92
C GLY A 24 -17.24 30.11 21.10
N ASP A 25 -18.18 31.05 21.09
CA ASP A 25 -17.91 32.47 21.29
C ASP A 25 -17.33 32.74 22.70
N LEU A 26 -17.88 32.11 23.73
CA LEU A 26 -17.36 32.22 25.09
C LEU A 26 -15.94 31.64 25.21
N LEU A 27 -15.67 30.54 24.51
CA LEU A 27 -14.36 29.90 24.45
C LEU A 27 -13.34 30.82 23.80
N LEU A 28 -13.69 31.48 22.70
CA LEU A 28 -12.82 32.45 22.03
C LEU A 28 -12.49 33.65 22.92
N VAL A 29 -13.47 34.14 23.69
CA VAL A 29 -13.24 35.23 24.67
C VAL A 29 -12.28 34.78 25.76
N GLU A 30 -12.49 33.61 26.34
CA GLU A 30 -11.62 33.04 27.38
C GLU A 30 -10.21 32.76 26.84
N ALA A 31 -10.08 32.23 25.63
CA ALA A 31 -8.80 31.99 24.98
C ALA A 31 -8.03 33.29 24.77
N ALA A 32 -8.69 34.34 24.27
CA ALA A 32 -8.10 35.66 24.12
C ALA A 32 -7.57 36.21 25.46
N GLN A 33 -8.34 36.03 26.54
CA GLN A 33 -7.91 36.43 27.87
C GLN A 33 -6.69 35.63 28.32
N ARG A 34 -6.70 34.29 28.20
CA ARG A 34 -5.57 33.43 28.61
C ARG A 34 -4.29 33.77 27.86
N ILE A 35 -4.38 33.98 26.55
CA ILE A 35 -3.25 34.44 25.73
C ILE A 35 -2.77 35.78 26.27
N GLY A 36 -3.66 36.78 26.41
CA GLY A 36 -3.31 38.10 26.92
C GLY A 36 -2.60 38.09 28.29
N HIS A 37 -3.02 37.23 29.21
CA HIS A 37 -2.37 37.10 30.54
C HIS A 37 -0.96 36.49 30.49
N CYS A 38 -0.57 35.87 29.38
CA CYS A 38 0.77 35.34 29.18
C CYS A 38 1.76 36.40 28.65
N LEU A 39 1.24 37.55 28.20
CA LEU A 39 1.98 38.56 27.47
C LEU A 39 2.32 39.77 28.34
N ARG A 40 3.35 40.52 27.92
CA ARG A 40 3.72 41.81 28.54
C ARG A 40 2.90 42.94 27.91
N GLU A 41 2.90 44.12 28.54
CA GLU A 41 2.22 45.30 27.99
C GLU A 41 2.79 45.77 26.64
N THR A 42 4.04 45.42 26.33
CA THR A 42 4.71 45.74 25.05
C THR A 42 4.37 44.76 23.93
N ASP A 43 3.80 43.61 24.27
CA ASP A 43 3.43 42.57 23.31
C ASP A 43 2.00 42.82 22.81
N THR A 44 1.68 42.29 21.63
CA THR A 44 0.36 42.47 21.02
C THR A 44 -0.29 41.12 20.77
N VAL A 45 -1.58 40.99 21.08
CA VAL A 45 -2.42 39.86 20.64
C VAL A 45 -3.55 40.39 19.76
N ALA A 46 -3.80 39.69 18.66
CA ALA A 46 -4.89 39.95 17.73
C ALA A 46 -5.61 38.64 17.38
N ARG A 47 -6.87 38.74 16.98
CA ARG A 47 -7.63 37.63 16.37
C ARG A 47 -7.82 37.96 14.90
N LEU A 48 -7.26 37.16 14.00
CA LEU A 48 -7.35 37.42 12.56
C LEU A 48 -8.71 37.03 11.99
N GLY A 49 -9.30 35.97 12.51
CA GLY A 49 -10.60 35.44 12.08
C GLY A 49 -10.81 34.05 12.65
N GLY A 50 -12.04 33.54 12.64
CA GLY A 50 -12.34 32.18 13.10
C GLY A 50 -11.77 31.90 14.51
N ASP A 51 -10.99 30.83 14.62
CA ASP A 51 -10.27 30.36 15.79
C ASP A 51 -8.77 30.71 15.78
N GLU A 52 -8.36 31.64 14.92
CA GLU A 52 -6.97 32.02 14.71
C GLU A 52 -6.60 33.30 15.46
N PHE A 53 -5.52 33.22 16.25
CA PHE A 53 -4.91 34.31 16.98
C PHE A 53 -3.48 34.56 16.50
N THR A 54 -3.04 35.80 16.60
CA THR A 54 -1.66 36.19 16.30
C THR A 54 -1.09 36.96 17.47
N VAL A 55 0.14 36.64 17.86
CA VAL A 55 0.87 37.35 18.90
C VAL A 55 2.16 37.93 18.32
N ILE A 56 2.43 39.19 18.63
CA ILE A 56 3.67 39.88 18.31
C ILE A 56 4.43 40.08 19.61
N LEU A 57 5.61 39.45 19.70
CA LEU A 57 6.55 39.64 20.80
C LEU A 57 7.62 40.64 20.35
N SER A 58 7.61 41.81 20.96
CA SER A 58 8.49 42.93 20.61
C SER A 58 9.74 42.94 21.51
N GLU A 59 10.78 43.66 21.07
CA GLU A 59 11.96 43.96 21.90
C GLU A 59 12.65 42.72 22.49
N LEU A 60 12.78 41.66 21.68
CA LEU A 60 13.42 40.41 22.12
C LEU A 60 14.94 40.53 22.13
N ASP A 61 15.55 40.22 23.28
CA ASP A 61 17.00 40.11 23.48
C ASP A 61 17.57 38.75 23.02
N GLU A 62 16.80 37.67 23.22
CA GLU A 62 17.20 36.30 22.88
C GLU A 62 15.99 35.45 22.42
N ALA A 63 16.23 34.48 21.54
CA ALA A 63 15.21 33.56 21.03
C ALA A 63 14.63 32.63 22.13
N SER A 64 15.43 32.32 23.15
CA SER A 64 15.02 31.52 24.33
C SER A 64 13.79 32.10 25.06
N ASN A 65 13.61 33.42 24.98
CA ASN A 65 12.45 34.10 25.56
C ASN A 65 11.15 33.84 24.79
N VAL A 66 11.24 33.59 23.47
CA VAL A 66 10.07 33.32 22.62
C VAL A 66 9.49 31.96 22.96
N GLU A 67 10.33 30.93 22.99
CA GLU A 67 9.93 29.55 23.28
C GLU A 67 9.25 29.45 24.65
N ARG A 68 9.84 30.07 25.68
CA ARG A 68 9.26 30.10 27.02
C ARG A 68 7.87 30.75 27.08
N ILE A 69 7.66 31.82 26.31
CA ILE A 69 6.35 32.50 26.24
C ILE A 69 5.35 31.63 25.47
N ALA A 70 5.75 31.09 24.33
CA ALA A 70 4.95 30.19 23.50
C ALA A 70 4.50 28.93 24.27
N GLU A 71 5.42 28.27 24.98
CA GLU A 71 5.11 27.12 25.84
C GLU A 71 4.14 27.49 26.97
N ASN A 72 4.30 28.68 27.57
CA ASN A 72 3.39 29.14 28.61
C ASN A 72 1.98 29.38 28.05
N ILE A 73 1.86 29.96 26.85
CA ILE A 73 0.57 30.12 26.16
C ILE A 73 -0.07 28.76 25.90
N LEU A 74 0.67 27.81 25.31
CA LEU A 74 0.18 26.45 25.06
C LEU A 74 -0.32 25.78 26.34
N LYS A 75 0.46 25.87 27.42
CA LYS A 75 0.09 25.31 28.71
C LYS A 75 -1.19 25.94 29.28
N LYS A 76 -1.37 27.26 29.13
CA LYS A 76 -2.59 27.96 29.57
C LYS A 76 -3.80 27.64 28.71
N LEU A 77 -3.61 27.41 27.42
CA LEU A 77 -4.67 26.93 26.55
C LEU A 77 -5.01 25.46 26.79
N ALA A 78 -4.09 24.66 27.32
CA ALA A 78 -4.38 23.27 27.72
C ALA A 78 -5.14 23.15 29.07
N ASP A 79 -5.17 24.21 29.89
CA ASP A 79 -5.95 24.22 31.13
C ASP A 79 -7.47 24.11 30.80
N PRO A 80 -8.30 23.45 31.64
CA PRO A 80 -9.72 23.27 31.35
C PRO A 80 -10.48 24.60 31.21
N PHE A 81 -11.32 24.75 30.19
CA PHE A 81 -12.23 25.88 30.00
C PHE A 81 -13.53 25.60 30.74
N ARG A 82 -13.81 26.38 31.79
CA ARG A 82 -15.05 26.26 32.58
C ARG A 82 -16.04 27.30 32.08
N LEU A 83 -16.85 26.92 31.10
CA LEU A 83 -17.80 27.81 30.44
C LEU A 83 -19.20 27.40 30.84
N GLU A 84 -19.84 28.24 31.66
CA GLU A 84 -21.16 27.98 32.23
C GLU A 84 -21.21 26.66 33.02
N ASN A 85 -21.94 25.66 32.51
CA ASN A 85 -22.07 24.34 33.13
C ASN A 85 -21.16 23.29 32.49
N GLU A 86 -20.36 23.67 31.49
CA GLU A 86 -19.50 22.75 30.73
C GLU A 86 -18.02 22.90 31.13
N VAL A 87 -17.29 21.79 31.07
CA VAL A 87 -15.83 21.76 31.18
C VAL A 87 -15.26 21.25 29.87
N ILE A 88 -14.60 22.13 29.14
CA ILE A 88 -14.07 21.85 27.80
C ILE A 88 -12.55 21.73 27.89
N TYR A 89 -12.01 20.72 27.23
CA TYR A 89 -10.59 20.51 27.06
C TYR A 89 -10.27 20.75 25.59
N LEU A 90 -9.41 21.73 25.31
CA LEU A 90 -8.86 21.92 23.98
C LEU A 90 -7.35 22.14 24.06
N SER A 91 -6.69 22.07 22.91
CA SER A 91 -5.29 22.43 22.74
C SER A 91 -5.15 23.49 21.67
N ALA A 92 -3.94 23.99 21.46
CA ALA A 92 -3.65 24.87 20.34
C ALA A 92 -2.39 24.42 19.60
N SER A 93 -2.36 24.70 18.31
CA SER A 93 -1.16 24.54 17.48
C SER A 93 -0.59 25.91 17.16
N MET A 94 0.73 26.05 17.24
CA MET A 94 1.40 27.36 17.12
C MET A 94 2.56 27.32 16.12
N GLY A 95 2.66 28.34 15.29
CA GLY A 95 3.77 28.58 14.39
C GLY A 95 4.53 29.84 14.77
N ILE A 96 5.85 29.83 14.67
CA ILE A 96 6.72 30.91 15.12
C ILE A 96 7.65 31.34 13.99
N THR A 97 7.70 32.65 13.71
CA THR A 97 8.69 33.28 12.82
C THR A 97 9.42 34.41 13.54
N LEU A 98 10.68 34.63 13.19
CA LEU A 98 11.57 35.63 13.76
C LEU A 98 11.92 36.70 12.74
N TYR A 99 11.62 37.96 13.05
CA TYR A 99 12.09 39.11 12.28
C TYR A 99 13.41 39.63 12.83
N PRO A 100 14.43 39.90 11.97
CA PRO A 100 14.41 39.81 10.50
C PRO A 100 14.97 38.48 9.94
N ASN A 101 15.19 37.46 10.78
CA ASN A 101 15.93 36.26 10.40
C ASN A 101 15.21 35.39 9.37
N ASP A 102 13.89 35.20 9.56
CA ASP A 102 13.08 34.32 8.73
C ASP A 102 12.49 35.09 7.54
N ALA A 103 12.05 36.33 7.77
CA ALA A 103 11.57 37.22 6.71
C ALA A 103 11.65 38.70 7.13
N THR A 104 11.71 39.59 6.14
CA THR A 104 11.70 41.06 6.36
C THR A 104 10.39 41.73 6.02
N GLU A 105 9.52 41.06 5.27
CA GLU A 105 8.21 41.56 4.83
C GLU A 105 7.08 40.97 5.68
N ILE A 106 6.04 41.78 5.95
CA ILE A 106 4.92 41.40 6.83
C ILE A 106 4.15 40.20 6.29
N GLU A 107 3.86 40.21 4.98
CA GLU A 107 3.11 39.13 4.32
C GLU A 107 3.86 37.80 4.38
N GLU A 108 5.19 37.85 4.28
CA GLU A 108 6.05 36.66 4.34
C GLU A 108 6.13 36.12 5.78
N LEU A 109 6.31 36.98 6.80
CA LEU A 109 6.26 36.56 8.20
C LEU A 109 4.94 35.87 8.57
N LEU A 110 3.81 36.44 8.16
CA LEU A 110 2.49 35.85 8.42
C LEU A 110 2.33 34.48 7.74
N LYS A 111 2.71 34.40 6.45
CA LYS A 111 2.66 33.15 5.68
C LYS A 111 3.56 32.08 6.28
N ASP A 112 4.77 32.43 6.69
CA ASP A 112 5.75 31.50 7.23
C ASP A 112 5.34 31.03 8.65
N ALA A 113 4.71 31.90 9.44
CA ALA A 113 4.15 31.54 10.74
C ALA A 113 2.93 30.62 10.59
N ASP A 114 2.05 30.86 9.62
CA ASP A 114 0.94 29.97 9.27
C ASP A 114 1.45 28.58 8.84
N GLN A 115 2.48 28.52 7.99
CA GLN A 115 3.10 27.27 7.57
C GLN A 115 3.69 26.48 8.74
N ALA A 116 4.36 27.17 9.67
CA ALA A 116 4.89 26.55 10.88
C ALA A 116 3.76 26.04 11.80
N MET A 117 2.64 26.77 11.91
CA MET A 117 1.46 26.35 12.67
C MET A 117 0.83 25.11 12.06
N TYR A 118 0.73 25.03 10.74
CA TYR A 118 0.25 23.83 10.05
C TYR A 118 1.18 22.64 10.27
N ALA A 119 2.50 22.85 10.25
CA ALA A 119 3.48 21.82 10.57
C ALA A 119 3.30 21.29 12.01
N ALA A 120 3.03 22.19 12.96
CA ALA A 120 2.68 21.82 14.34
C ALA A 120 1.42 20.94 14.40
N LYS A 121 0.39 21.25 13.61
CA LYS A 121 -0.82 20.42 13.48
C LYS A 121 -0.49 19.02 12.95
N SER A 122 0.27 18.92 11.85
CA SER A 122 0.61 17.63 11.24
C SER A 122 1.50 16.76 12.12
N MET A 123 2.31 17.35 12.99
CA MET A 123 3.17 16.63 13.92
C MET A 123 2.43 16.09 15.16
N GLY A 124 1.12 16.30 15.28
CA GLY A 124 0.30 15.75 16.36
C GLY A 124 -0.38 16.80 17.25
N ARG A 125 -0.47 18.06 16.80
CA ARG A 125 -1.15 19.16 17.51
C ARG A 125 -0.58 19.45 18.90
N ASN A 126 -1.20 20.37 19.64
CA ASN A 126 -0.80 20.79 20.99
C ASN A 126 0.70 21.10 21.13
N ARG A 127 1.26 21.82 20.16
CA ARG A 127 2.69 22.09 20.10
C ARG A 127 2.98 23.36 19.32
N LEU A 128 4.21 23.83 19.46
CA LEU A 128 4.77 24.89 18.64
C LEU A 128 5.70 24.31 17.59
N SER A 129 5.86 25.03 16.49
CA SER A 129 6.93 24.80 15.52
C SER A 129 7.50 26.15 15.09
N TYR A 130 8.82 26.23 14.98
CA TYR A 130 9.46 27.34 14.28
C TYR A 130 9.33 27.13 12.79
N PHE A 131 9.27 28.25 12.06
CA PHE A 131 9.47 28.24 10.62
C PHE A 131 10.88 27.77 10.28
N THR A 132 10.98 26.94 9.24
CA THR A 132 12.24 26.68 8.57
C THR A 132 12.00 26.66 7.05
N PRO A 133 13.00 26.98 6.23
CA PRO A 133 12.88 26.89 4.77
C PRO A 133 12.44 25.50 4.28
N GLU A 134 12.81 24.43 5.01
CA GLU A 134 12.40 23.05 4.71
C GLU A 134 10.90 22.85 4.89
N LEU A 135 10.28 23.48 5.90
CA LEU A 135 8.82 23.46 6.08
C LEU A 135 8.11 24.13 4.90
N GLN A 136 8.63 25.26 4.41
CA GLN A 136 8.09 25.94 3.24
C GLN A 136 8.15 25.05 1.99
N HIS A 137 9.29 24.40 1.75
CA HIS A 137 9.46 23.46 0.64
C HIS A 137 8.50 22.27 0.77
N ALA A 138 8.33 21.70 1.97
CA ALA A 138 7.41 20.61 2.22
C ALA A 138 5.94 21.01 1.96
N ALA A 139 5.53 22.19 2.40
CA ALA A 139 4.19 22.73 2.16
C ALA A 139 3.91 22.94 0.66
N LEU A 140 4.87 23.52 -0.08
CA LEU A 140 4.75 23.69 -1.52
C LEU A 140 4.72 22.35 -2.26
N ALA A 141 5.57 21.40 -1.87
CA ALA A 141 5.59 20.06 -2.46
C ALA A 141 4.27 19.33 -2.24
N ARG A 142 3.67 19.47 -1.05
CA ARG A 142 2.35 18.93 -0.69
C ARG A 142 1.23 19.54 -1.53
N LEU A 143 1.20 20.87 -1.66
CA LEU A 143 0.22 21.56 -2.51
C LEU A 143 0.32 21.13 -3.98
N LYS A 144 1.54 21.02 -4.50
CA LYS A 144 1.77 20.50 -5.86
C LYS A 144 1.19 19.10 -5.99
N LEU A 145 1.48 18.22 -5.02
CA LEU A 145 1.01 16.83 -5.04
C LEU A 145 -0.53 16.72 -4.98
N ILE A 146 -1.20 17.55 -4.18
CA ILE A 146 -2.69 17.63 -4.14
C ILE A 146 -3.25 18.05 -5.51
N ASN A 147 -2.64 19.05 -6.14
CA ASN A 147 -3.07 19.51 -7.47
C ASN A 147 -2.87 18.44 -8.53
N ASP A 148 -1.73 17.74 -8.51
CA ASP A 148 -1.45 16.62 -9.40
C ASP A 148 -2.47 15.48 -9.20
N LEU A 149 -2.86 15.23 -7.94
CA LEU A 149 -3.82 14.18 -7.56
C LEU A 149 -5.23 14.41 -8.14
N ARG A 150 -5.70 15.67 -8.24
CA ARG A 150 -7.04 16.01 -8.74
C ARG A 150 -7.30 15.56 -10.18
N GLY A 151 -6.25 15.43 -11.00
CA GLY A 151 -6.35 14.94 -12.39
C GLY A 151 -5.78 13.54 -12.60
N ALA A 152 -5.22 12.91 -11.57
CA ALA A 152 -4.49 11.65 -11.69
C ALA A 152 -5.37 10.48 -12.16
N LEU A 153 -6.61 10.44 -11.67
CA LEU A 153 -7.57 9.39 -12.01
C LEU A 153 -7.98 9.46 -13.49
N ASP A 154 -8.42 10.63 -13.95
CA ASP A 154 -8.80 10.86 -15.34
C ASP A 154 -7.64 10.67 -16.33
N ALA A 155 -6.42 10.98 -15.88
CA ALA A 155 -5.20 10.78 -16.65
C ALA A 155 -4.70 9.31 -16.66
N GLY A 156 -5.40 8.38 -16.01
CA GLY A 156 -5.04 6.96 -15.99
C GLY A 156 -3.72 6.67 -15.26
N GLN A 157 -3.38 7.47 -14.25
CA GLN A 157 -2.11 7.37 -13.53
C GLN A 157 -2.13 6.37 -12.37
N PHE A 158 -3.30 5.83 -12.03
CA PHE A 158 -3.42 4.82 -10.99
C PHE A 158 -3.38 3.40 -11.54
N MET A 159 -2.80 2.50 -10.76
CA MET A 159 -2.80 1.07 -10.99
C MET A 159 -3.13 0.34 -9.70
N VAL A 160 -3.74 -0.83 -9.81
CA VAL A 160 -3.92 -1.75 -8.67
C VAL A 160 -2.90 -2.88 -8.80
N TYR A 161 -2.10 -3.06 -7.76
CA TYR A 161 -1.21 -4.20 -7.62
C TYR A 161 -1.87 -5.20 -6.66
N PHE A 162 -1.54 -6.47 -6.81
CA PHE A 162 -2.10 -7.55 -6.00
C PHE A 162 -1.00 -8.31 -5.27
N GLN A 163 -1.20 -8.54 -3.98
CA GLN A 163 -0.32 -9.39 -3.18
C GLN A 163 -1.08 -10.63 -2.73
N PRO A 164 -0.50 -11.84 -2.83
CA PRO A 164 -1.22 -13.06 -2.46
C PRO A 164 -1.34 -13.19 -0.95
N ILE A 165 -2.46 -13.76 -0.53
CA ILE A 165 -2.70 -14.23 0.83
C ILE A 165 -2.85 -15.74 0.73
N ALA A 166 -1.90 -16.47 1.31
CA ALA A 166 -1.80 -17.92 1.21
C ALA A 166 -2.36 -18.58 2.47
N ASP A 167 -3.11 -19.67 2.27
CA ASP A 167 -3.49 -20.57 3.36
C ASP A 167 -2.24 -21.27 3.90
N ILE A 168 -1.95 -21.10 5.20
CA ILE A 168 -0.69 -21.58 5.79
C ILE A 168 -0.60 -23.11 5.75
N ALA A 169 -1.73 -23.78 5.96
CA ALA A 169 -1.79 -25.24 6.06
C ALA A 169 -1.58 -25.93 4.71
N SER A 170 -2.21 -25.41 3.65
CA SER A 170 -2.20 -26.01 2.31
C SER A 170 -1.24 -25.34 1.34
N GLY A 171 -0.73 -24.15 1.66
CA GLY A 171 0.08 -23.32 0.76
C GLY A 171 -0.69 -22.72 -0.40
N ARG A 172 -2.01 -22.94 -0.50
CA ARG A 172 -2.82 -22.47 -1.63
C ARG A 172 -3.11 -20.98 -1.53
N ILE A 173 -2.97 -20.29 -2.66
CA ILE A 173 -3.35 -18.89 -2.80
C ILE A 173 -4.80 -18.84 -3.31
N SER A 174 -5.72 -18.45 -2.42
CA SER A 174 -7.15 -18.28 -2.73
C SER A 174 -7.64 -16.85 -2.47
N LYS A 175 -6.72 -15.97 -2.08
CA LYS A 175 -6.99 -14.61 -1.64
C LYS A 175 -5.89 -13.68 -2.14
N ALA A 176 -6.23 -12.42 -2.35
CA ALA A 176 -5.27 -11.37 -2.70
C ALA A 176 -5.64 -10.05 -2.05
N GLU A 177 -4.66 -9.23 -1.70
CA GLU A 177 -4.88 -7.84 -1.31
C GLU A 177 -4.64 -6.90 -2.49
N ALA A 178 -5.60 -6.02 -2.76
CA ALA A 178 -5.52 -4.96 -3.76
C ALA A 178 -4.87 -3.71 -3.17
N LEU A 179 -3.75 -3.32 -3.75
CA LEU A 179 -2.88 -2.25 -3.28
C LEU A 179 -2.72 -1.20 -4.38
N ILE A 180 -3.25 0.00 -4.15
CA ILE A 180 -3.16 1.11 -5.10
C ILE A 180 -1.70 1.57 -5.30
N ARG A 181 -1.38 1.96 -6.52
CA ARG A 181 -0.10 2.53 -6.95
C ARG A 181 -0.35 3.76 -7.79
N TRP A 182 0.40 4.83 -7.57
CA TRP A 182 0.30 6.06 -8.35
C TRP A 182 1.56 6.27 -9.20
N GLN A 183 1.42 6.09 -10.51
CA GLN A 183 2.46 6.31 -11.49
C GLN A 183 2.43 7.76 -11.97
N HIS A 184 3.12 8.62 -11.24
CA HIS A 184 3.21 10.05 -11.56
C HIS A 184 4.22 10.28 -12.72
N PRO A 185 3.87 11.10 -13.73
CA PRO A 185 4.72 11.30 -14.92
C PRO A 185 6.11 11.88 -14.61
N GLU A 186 6.22 12.79 -13.63
CA GLU A 186 7.51 13.41 -13.25
C GLU A 186 8.20 12.71 -12.07
N ARG A 187 7.44 12.02 -11.21
CA ARG A 187 7.95 11.53 -9.90
C ARG A 187 8.13 10.01 -9.88
N GLY A 188 7.70 9.31 -10.93
CA GLY A 188 7.65 7.85 -10.94
C GLY A 188 6.58 7.33 -9.99
N MET A 189 6.88 6.24 -9.29
CA MET A 189 5.92 5.60 -8.39
C MET A 189 5.84 6.33 -7.04
N VAL A 190 4.73 7.01 -6.79
CA VAL A 190 4.47 7.72 -5.53
C VAL A 190 3.89 6.74 -4.51
N SER A 191 4.39 6.80 -3.27
CA SER A 191 3.98 5.90 -2.19
C SER A 191 2.52 6.16 -1.77
N PRO A 192 1.71 5.12 -1.52
CA PRO A 192 0.38 5.27 -0.92
C PRO A 192 0.38 6.07 0.38
N MET A 193 1.43 5.95 1.20
CA MET A 193 1.60 6.72 2.44
C MET A 193 1.70 8.24 2.21
N ASP A 194 2.14 8.66 1.01
CA ASP A 194 2.30 10.08 0.69
C ASP A 194 1.02 10.70 0.14
N PHE A 195 0.23 9.95 -0.65
CA PHE A 195 -0.92 10.51 -1.36
C PHE A 195 -2.29 10.12 -0.79
N ILE A 196 -2.43 9.00 -0.07
CA ILE A 196 -3.72 8.62 0.55
C ILE A 196 -4.16 9.67 1.59
N PRO A 197 -3.30 10.14 2.52
CA PRO A 197 -3.71 11.19 3.46
C PRO A 197 -4.16 12.47 2.75
N LEU A 198 -3.53 12.80 1.62
CA LEU A 198 -3.91 13.95 0.80
C LEU A 198 -5.25 13.73 0.10
N ALA A 199 -5.51 12.51 -0.37
CA ALA A 199 -6.78 12.13 -0.96
C ALA A 199 -7.92 12.23 0.07
N GLU A 200 -7.67 11.83 1.32
CA GLU A 200 -8.64 11.92 2.41
C GLU A 200 -8.98 13.37 2.75
N GLU A 201 -7.97 14.21 2.97
CA GLU A 201 -8.16 15.63 3.31
C GLU A 201 -8.84 16.43 2.18
N SER A 202 -8.56 16.08 0.92
CA SER A 202 -9.14 16.75 -0.24
C SER A 202 -10.48 16.16 -0.70
N GLY A 203 -10.93 15.06 -0.11
CA GLY A 203 -12.14 14.33 -0.52
C GLY A 203 -11.99 13.52 -1.82
N LEU A 204 -10.81 13.46 -2.43
CA LEU A 204 -10.56 12.64 -3.63
C LEU A 204 -10.58 11.13 -3.33
N ILE A 205 -10.41 10.75 -2.06
CA ILE A 205 -10.40 9.33 -1.63
C ILE A 205 -11.69 8.59 -1.97
N PHE A 206 -12.83 9.29 -2.11
CA PHE A 206 -14.10 8.66 -2.48
C PHE A 206 -14.07 8.14 -3.91
N GLU A 207 -13.68 8.98 -4.87
CA GLU A 207 -13.57 8.61 -6.29
C GLU A 207 -12.46 7.59 -6.51
N ILE A 208 -11.32 7.77 -5.85
CA ILE A 208 -10.19 6.82 -5.90
C ILE A 208 -10.62 5.46 -5.34
N GLY A 209 -11.32 5.43 -4.21
CA GLY A 209 -11.78 4.20 -3.60
C GLY A 209 -12.82 3.46 -4.43
N ASP A 210 -13.76 4.16 -5.06
CA ASP A 210 -14.71 3.54 -6.00
C ASP A 210 -13.99 2.94 -7.22
N TRP A 211 -12.99 3.65 -7.75
CA TRP A 211 -12.17 3.14 -8.84
C TRP A 211 -11.39 1.89 -8.44
N VAL A 212 -10.69 1.89 -7.29
CA VAL A 212 -9.95 0.71 -6.79
C VAL A 212 -10.90 -0.48 -6.63
N PHE A 213 -12.07 -0.27 -6.04
CA PHE A 213 -13.09 -1.31 -5.91
C PHE A 213 -13.50 -1.89 -7.29
N ARG A 214 -13.81 -1.04 -8.27
CA ARG A 214 -14.21 -1.51 -9.61
C ARG A 214 -13.12 -2.29 -10.32
N GLU A 215 -11.87 -1.84 -10.21
CA GLU A 215 -10.70 -2.55 -10.75
C GLU A 215 -10.55 -3.92 -10.09
N SER A 216 -10.55 -3.97 -8.76
CA SER A 216 -10.45 -5.20 -7.96
C SER A 216 -11.56 -6.19 -8.27
N VAL A 217 -12.80 -5.72 -8.37
CA VAL A 217 -13.96 -6.56 -8.70
C VAL A 217 -13.87 -7.13 -10.12
N ARG A 218 -13.30 -6.39 -11.07
CA ARG A 218 -13.08 -6.92 -12.43
C ARG A 218 -12.10 -8.09 -12.41
N TRP A 219 -11.02 -7.96 -11.64
CA TRP A 219 -10.01 -9.01 -11.52
C TRP A 219 -10.50 -10.21 -10.72
N VAL A 220 -11.20 -10.01 -9.60
CA VAL A 220 -11.75 -11.14 -8.83
C VAL A 220 -12.76 -11.95 -9.64
N LYS A 221 -13.58 -11.30 -10.48
CA LYS A 221 -14.48 -12.00 -11.40
C LYS A 221 -13.70 -12.96 -12.30
N ARG A 222 -12.66 -12.45 -12.93
CA ARG A 222 -11.80 -13.21 -13.83
C ARG A 222 -11.13 -14.37 -13.13
N TRP A 223 -10.59 -14.16 -11.92
CA TRP A 223 -9.94 -15.23 -11.16
C TRP A 223 -10.91 -16.28 -10.60
N ARG A 224 -12.15 -15.88 -10.29
CA ARG A 224 -13.20 -16.84 -9.92
C ARG A 224 -13.60 -17.76 -11.06
N GLU A 225 -13.68 -17.22 -12.27
CA GLU A 225 -13.97 -17.98 -13.49
C GLU A 225 -12.78 -18.87 -13.90
N LEU A 226 -11.55 -18.37 -13.73
CA LEU A 226 -10.33 -19.05 -14.17
C LEU A 226 -9.83 -20.13 -13.19
N LEU A 227 -9.94 -19.89 -11.89
CA LEU A 227 -9.23 -20.68 -10.87
C LEU A 227 -10.19 -21.38 -9.91
N HIS A 228 -10.99 -20.61 -9.16
CA HIS A 228 -11.88 -21.18 -8.14
C HIS A 228 -13.02 -20.19 -7.80
N PRO A 229 -14.29 -20.65 -7.72
CA PRO A 229 -15.44 -19.78 -7.44
C PRO A 229 -15.32 -19.01 -6.12
N ASP A 230 -14.54 -19.51 -5.16
CA ASP A 230 -14.36 -18.91 -3.83
C ASP A 230 -13.18 -17.92 -3.75
N PHE A 231 -12.49 -17.59 -4.86
CA PHE A 231 -11.35 -16.66 -4.81
C PHE A 231 -11.79 -15.28 -4.28
N GLN A 232 -11.02 -14.68 -3.36
CA GLN A 232 -11.42 -13.40 -2.74
C GLN A 232 -10.35 -12.32 -2.94
N VAL A 233 -10.81 -11.07 -3.02
CA VAL A 233 -9.91 -9.90 -3.05
C VAL A 233 -10.24 -8.98 -1.89
N SER A 234 -9.21 -8.65 -1.11
CA SER A 234 -9.23 -7.62 -0.07
C SER A 234 -9.03 -6.23 -0.68
N VAL A 235 -9.83 -5.25 -0.25
CA VAL A 235 -9.69 -3.84 -0.63
C VAL A 235 -9.71 -2.97 0.62
N ASN A 236 -8.68 -2.16 0.79
CA ASN A 236 -8.59 -1.15 1.84
C ASN A 236 -9.66 -0.07 1.68
N LYS A 237 -10.36 0.26 2.77
CA LYS A 237 -11.34 1.35 2.80
C LYS A 237 -11.00 2.33 3.93
N SER A 238 -10.75 3.57 3.55
CA SER A 238 -10.41 4.63 4.50
C SER A 238 -11.56 4.93 5.46
N PRO A 239 -11.29 5.25 6.74
CA PRO A 239 -12.29 5.69 7.70
C PRO A 239 -13.19 6.81 7.19
N VAL A 240 -12.64 7.80 6.48
CA VAL A 240 -13.45 8.94 5.99
C VAL A 240 -14.53 8.50 5.00
N GLN A 241 -14.34 7.36 4.34
CA GLN A 241 -15.29 6.79 3.39
C GLN A 241 -16.53 6.16 4.05
N PHE A 242 -16.58 6.06 5.39
CA PHE A 242 -17.73 5.56 6.15
C PHE A 242 -18.65 6.66 6.69
N TYR A 243 -18.27 7.93 6.56
CA TYR A 243 -19.08 9.07 7.03
C TYR A 243 -19.90 9.73 5.92
N LYS A 244 -19.82 9.24 4.67
CA LYS A 244 -20.64 9.72 3.56
C LYS A 244 -22.02 9.06 3.58
N GLU A 245 -22.98 9.69 2.90
CA GLU A 245 -24.39 9.27 2.88
C GLU A 245 -24.56 7.81 2.41
N GLU A 246 -25.57 7.12 2.95
CA GLU A 246 -25.85 5.68 2.79
C GLU A 246 -25.90 5.17 1.33
N ASP A 247 -26.19 6.04 0.35
CA ASP A 247 -26.35 5.64 -1.05
C ASP A 247 -25.04 5.17 -1.71
N GLU A 248 -23.88 5.62 -1.22
CA GLU A 248 -22.59 5.24 -1.81
C GLU A 248 -22.18 3.81 -1.43
N HIS A 249 -22.45 3.36 -0.20
CA HIS A 249 -22.23 1.97 0.21
C HIS A 249 -23.08 0.99 -0.61
N SER A 250 -24.33 1.40 -0.88
CA SER A 250 -25.24 0.65 -1.73
C SER A 250 -24.76 0.56 -3.19
N ALA A 251 -23.93 1.49 -3.66
CA ALA A 251 -23.41 1.49 -5.02
C ALA A 251 -22.48 0.30 -5.29
N TRP A 252 -21.62 -0.07 -4.34
CA TRP A 252 -20.73 -1.23 -4.47
C TRP A 252 -21.53 -2.52 -4.56
N ILE A 253 -22.54 -2.67 -3.70
CA ILE A 253 -23.43 -3.84 -3.68
C ILE A 253 -24.19 -3.95 -5.00
N ARG A 254 -24.75 -2.84 -5.50
CA ARG A 254 -25.42 -2.80 -6.81
C ARG A 254 -24.49 -3.19 -7.95
N TYR A 255 -23.22 -2.78 -7.90
CA TYR A 255 -22.22 -3.11 -8.91
C TYR A 255 -21.87 -4.60 -8.91
N LEU A 256 -21.65 -5.20 -7.73
CA LEU A 256 -21.45 -6.65 -7.60
C LEU A 256 -22.63 -7.44 -8.18
N HIS A 257 -23.85 -7.04 -7.80
CA HIS A 257 -25.08 -7.66 -8.30
C HIS A 257 -25.21 -7.53 -9.83
N HIS A 258 -24.87 -6.38 -10.41
CA HIS A 258 -24.87 -6.19 -11.85
C HIS A 258 -23.89 -7.14 -12.58
N LEU A 259 -22.77 -7.46 -11.95
CA LEU A 259 -21.77 -8.38 -12.51
C LEU A 259 -22.08 -9.86 -12.24
N GLY A 260 -23.12 -10.15 -11.45
CA GLY A 260 -23.49 -11.51 -11.04
C GLY A 260 -22.55 -12.10 -9.98
N LEU A 261 -21.84 -11.26 -9.23
CA LEU A 261 -20.91 -11.70 -8.19
C LEU A 261 -21.58 -11.69 -6.81
N PRO A 262 -21.38 -12.73 -6.00
CA PRO A 262 -21.77 -12.69 -4.59
C PRO A 262 -20.83 -11.76 -3.79
N GLY A 263 -21.31 -11.26 -2.65
CA GLY A 263 -20.51 -10.38 -1.78
C GLY A 263 -19.23 -11.01 -1.27
N ASP A 264 -19.20 -12.34 -1.11
CA ASP A 264 -18.04 -13.08 -0.60
C ASP A 264 -16.82 -13.04 -1.52
N CYS A 265 -16.90 -12.44 -2.71
CA CYS A 265 -15.73 -12.16 -3.54
C CYS A 265 -14.86 -11.04 -3.00
N LEU A 266 -15.40 -10.23 -2.10
CA LEU A 266 -14.75 -9.04 -1.60
C LEU A 266 -14.59 -9.14 -0.08
N VAL A 267 -13.40 -8.74 0.37
CA VAL A 267 -13.13 -8.43 1.78
C VAL A 267 -12.84 -6.94 1.86
N ILE A 268 -13.51 -6.22 2.76
CA ILE A 268 -13.19 -4.82 3.04
C ILE A 268 -12.26 -4.79 4.24
N GLU A 269 -11.10 -4.18 4.07
CA GLU A 269 -10.11 -3.99 5.13
C GLU A 269 -10.28 -2.61 5.75
N ILE A 270 -10.37 -2.57 7.07
CA ILE A 270 -10.54 -1.37 7.87
C ILE A 270 -9.50 -1.32 8.98
N THR A 271 -9.03 -0.14 9.32
CA THR A 271 -8.11 0.01 10.45
C THR A 271 -8.82 -0.17 11.79
N GLU A 272 -8.09 -0.65 12.78
CA GLU A 272 -8.56 -0.83 14.16
C GLU A 272 -9.25 0.42 14.74
N GLY A 273 -8.71 1.60 14.44
CA GLY A 273 -9.21 2.89 14.94
C GLY A 273 -10.64 3.21 14.49
N LEU A 274 -11.08 2.71 13.32
CA LEU A 274 -12.45 2.94 12.84
C LEU A 274 -13.49 2.31 13.78
N LEU A 275 -13.17 1.17 14.42
CA LEU A 275 -14.10 0.47 15.31
C LEU A 275 -14.29 1.15 16.66
N LEU A 276 -13.35 2.01 17.06
CA LEU A 276 -13.48 2.84 18.26
C LEU A 276 -14.46 4.00 18.04
N ASP A 277 -14.72 4.36 16.78
CA ASP A 277 -15.75 5.34 16.49
C ASP A 277 -17.14 4.73 16.63
N SER A 278 -17.88 5.23 17.60
CA SER A 278 -19.27 4.83 17.88
C SER A 278 -20.30 5.47 16.94
N ALA A 279 -19.86 6.20 15.91
CA ALA A 279 -20.73 6.81 14.93
C ALA A 279 -21.70 5.79 14.33
N LYS A 280 -22.99 6.17 14.33
CA LYS A 280 -24.06 5.32 13.80
C LYS A 280 -23.84 4.99 12.33
N SER A 281 -23.31 5.93 11.54
CA SER A 281 -22.99 5.76 10.12
C SER A 281 -22.02 4.59 9.86
N VAL A 282 -20.96 4.47 10.66
CA VAL A 282 -19.97 3.39 10.54
C VAL A 282 -20.63 2.04 10.83
N THR A 283 -21.45 1.98 11.88
CA THR A 283 -22.18 0.75 12.24
C THR A 283 -23.16 0.35 11.12
N ASP A 284 -23.95 1.27 10.61
CA ASP A 284 -24.96 1.00 9.57
C ASP A 284 -24.29 0.58 8.25
N ALA A 285 -23.16 1.19 7.88
CA ALA A 285 -22.39 0.81 6.69
C ALA A 285 -21.79 -0.61 6.80
N LEU A 286 -21.18 -0.96 7.94
CA LEU A 286 -20.64 -2.30 8.16
C LEU A 286 -21.74 -3.37 8.14
N LEU A 287 -22.90 -3.08 8.73
CA LEU A 287 -24.07 -3.97 8.67
C LEU A 287 -24.58 -4.13 7.23
N THR A 288 -24.60 -3.06 6.44
CA THR A 288 -25.03 -3.07 5.04
C THR A 288 -24.12 -3.96 4.18
N PHE A 289 -22.79 -3.86 4.34
CA PHE A 289 -21.85 -4.73 3.64
C PHE A 289 -22.00 -6.19 4.05
N ARG A 290 -22.14 -6.45 5.36
CA ARG A 290 -22.39 -7.80 5.89
C ARG A 290 -23.66 -8.42 5.31
N ASP A 291 -24.76 -7.67 5.26
CA ASP A 291 -26.04 -8.18 4.77
C ASP A 291 -26.00 -8.48 3.26
N ALA A 292 -25.06 -7.85 2.53
CA ALA A 292 -24.73 -8.18 1.15
C ALA A 292 -23.76 -9.37 0.99
N GLY A 293 -23.28 -9.95 2.10
CA GLY A 293 -22.32 -11.06 2.12
C GLY A 293 -20.87 -10.63 1.92
N ILE A 294 -20.56 -9.33 1.98
CA ILE A 294 -19.18 -8.82 1.89
C ILE A 294 -18.51 -9.02 3.25
N GLN A 295 -17.32 -9.61 3.24
CA GLN A 295 -16.58 -9.90 4.46
C GLN A 295 -15.79 -8.69 4.95
N ILE A 296 -15.52 -8.62 6.25
CA ILE A 296 -14.77 -7.53 6.87
C ILE A 296 -13.49 -8.06 7.52
N ALA A 297 -12.38 -7.40 7.25
CA ALA A 297 -11.09 -7.64 7.90
C ALA A 297 -10.66 -6.41 8.71
N ILE A 298 -10.06 -6.64 9.86
CA ILE A 298 -9.38 -5.59 10.64
C ILE A 298 -7.91 -5.61 10.28
N ASP A 299 -7.42 -4.48 9.81
CA ASP A 299 -6.04 -4.24 9.40
C ASP A 299 -5.21 -3.60 10.52
N ASP A 300 -3.88 -3.78 10.44
CA ASP A 300 -2.87 -3.26 11.38
C ASP A 300 -3.13 -3.60 12.87
N PHE A 301 -3.74 -4.76 13.18
CA PHE A 301 -4.17 -5.07 14.55
C PHE A 301 -2.98 -5.21 15.51
N GLY A 302 -3.09 -4.53 16.67
CA GLY A 302 -2.11 -4.58 17.76
C GLY A 302 -1.23 -3.33 17.87
N THR A 303 -1.31 -2.42 16.90
CA THR A 303 -0.59 -1.14 16.91
C THR A 303 -1.37 -0.03 17.62
N GLY A 304 -2.67 -0.24 17.89
CA GLY A 304 -3.60 0.72 18.50
C GLY A 304 -4.19 0.29 19.84
N TYR A 305 -5.20 1.03 20.29
CA TYR A 305 -5.96 0.74 21.52
C TYR A 305 -7.22 -0.08 21.20
N SER A 306 -7.10 -1.40 21.18
CA SER A 306 -8.26 -2.26 20.90
C SER A 306 -9.16 -2.39 22.11
N SER A 307 -10.46 -2.16 21.92
CA SER A 307 -11.47 -2.61 22.85
C SER A 307 -12.12 -3.88 22.30
N LEU A 308 -11.77 -5.02 22.90
CA LEU A 308 -12.31 -6.35 22.60
C LEU A 308 -13.85 -6.38 22.54
N SER A 309 -14.50 -5.47 23.27
CA SER A 309 -15.96 -5.34 23.27
C SER A 309 -16.52 -4.90 21.91
N TYR A 310 -15.79 -4.09 21.13
CA TYR A 310 -16.20 -3.70 19.78
C TYR A 310 -15.94 -4.80 18.77
N LEU A 311 -14.85 -5.56 18.89
CA LEU A 311 -14.60 -6.72 18.04
C LEU A 311 -15.76 -7.71 18.09
N LYS A 312 -16.33 -7.95 19.28
CA LYS A 312 -17.50 -8.82 19.45
C LYS A 312 -18.79 -8.23 18.88
N LYS A 313 -18.91 -6.91 18.82
CA LYS A 313 -20.12 -6.22 18.36
C LYS A 313 -20.27 -6.32 16.84
N PHE A 314 -19.15 -6.26 16.12
CA PHE A 314 -19.13 -6.33 14.66
C PHE A 314 -18.85 -7.77 14.23
N ASN A 315 -19.58 -8.25 13.21
CA ASN A 315 -19.39 -9.61 12.69
C ASN A 315 -18.18 -9.62 11.75
N ILE A 316 -16.99 -9.52 12.35
CA ILE A 316 -15.70 -9.51 11.65
C ILE A 316 -15.36 -10.93 11.18
N ASP A 317 -14.76 -11.05 10.00
CA ASP A 317 -14.36 -12.33 9.42
C ASP A 317 -12.87 -12.60 9.61
N TYR A 318 -12.04 -11.55 9.45
CA TYR A 318 -10.58 -11.65 9.50
C TYR A 318 -9.96 -10.63 10.44
N LEU A 319 -8.87 -11.03 11.07
CA LEU A 319 -7.98 -10.16 11.82
C LEU A 319 -6.58 -10.27 11.21
N LYS A 320 -6.02 -9.15 10.76
CA LYS A 320 -4.67 -9.08 10.18
C LYS A 320 -3.69 -8.63 11.26
N ILE A 321 -2.68 -9.46 11.54
CA ILE A 321 -1.60 -9.14 12.48
C ILE A 321 -0.61 -8.24 11.77
N ASP A 322 -0.39 -7.04 12.32
CA ASP A 322 0.55 -6.08 11.74
C ASP A 322 1.96 -6.66 11.65
N LYS A 323 2.67 -6.26 10.59
CA LYS A 323 4.03 -6.72 10.30
C LYS A 323 5.02 -6.45 11.43
N SER A 324 4.80 -5.46 12.29
CA SER A 324 5.69 -5.19 13.42
C SER A 324 5.76 -6.35 14.42
N PHE A 325 4.70 -7.17 14.50
CA PHE A 325 4.65 -8.37 15.34
C PHE A 325 5.13 -9.64 14.64
N THR A 326 5.30 -9.62 13.31
CA THR A 326 5.74 -10.80 12.54
C THR A 326 7.20 -10.71 12.09
N SER A 327 7.70 -9.49 11.88
CA SER A 327 9.05 -9.22 11.34
C SER A 327 10.17 -9.83 12.17
N HIS A 328 10.03 -9.89 13.50
CA HIS A 328 11.06 -10.42 14.40
C HIS A 328 10.62 -11.68 15.17
N ILE A 329 9.68 -12.45 14.61
CA ILE A 329 9.30 -13.75 15.16
C ILE A 329 10.50 -14.71 15.15
N ALA A 330 10.84 -15.22 16.32
CA ALA A 330 11.84 -16.24 16.54
C ALA A 330 11.42 -17.11 17.74
N PRO A 331 11.98 -18.32 17.91
CA PRO A 331 11.65 -19.17 19.05
C PRO A 331 11.90 -18.44 20.38
N GLY A 332 10.84 -18.23 21.16
CA GLY A 332 10.90 -17.53 22.45
C GLY A 332 10.95 -16.00 22.37
N SER A 333 10.74 -15.39 21.20
CA SER A 333 10.64 -13.93 21.10
C SER A 333 9.32 -13.40 21.68
N SER A 334 9.32 -12.14 22.12
CA SER A 334 8.10 -11.43 22.55
C SER A 334 7.04 -11.41 21.45
N ASP A 335 7.50 -11.24 20.21
CA ASP A 335 6.65 -11.03 19.04
C ASP A 335 5.91 -12.31 18.67
N LEU A 336 6.55 -13.48 18.87
CA LEU A 336 5.88 -14.77 18.76
C LEU A 336 4.81 -14.95 19.85
N VAL A 337 5.12 -14.63 21.10
CA VAL A 337 4.16 -14.73 22.22
C VAL A 337 2.94 -13.82 22.00
N LEU A 338 3.17 -12.60 21.51
CA LEU A 338 2.08 -11.67 21.18
C LEU A 338 1.24 -12.18 20.01
N SER A 339 1.88 -12.68 18.95
CA SER A 339 1.19 -13.28 17.80
C SER A 339 0.34 -14.48 18.22
N GLU A 340 0.87 -15.39 19.04
CA GLU A 340 0.13 -16.53 19.62
C GLU A 340 -1.11 -16.06 20.41
N ALA A 341 -0.95 -15.04 21.25
CA ALA A 341 -2.06 -14.49 22.02
C ALA A 341 -3.15 -13.89 21.13
N ILE A 342 -2.76 -13.17 20.06
CA ILE A 342 -3.68 -12.59 19.08
C ILE A 342 -4.41 -13.70 18.33
N ILE A 343 -3.70 -14.75 17.89
CA ILE A 343 -4.29 -15.88 17.16
C ILE A 343 -5.34 -16.58 18.01
N VAL A 344 -4.99 -16.94 19.25
CA VAL A 344 -5.90 -17.61 20.17
C VAL A 344 -7.14 -16.74 20.42
N MET A 345 -6.96 -15.44 20.68
CA MET A 345 -8.07 -14.51 20.89
C MET A 345 -8.99 -14.45 19.68
N ALA A 346 -8.45 -14.28 18.46
CA ALA A 346 -9.23 -14.19 17.23
C ALA A 346 -10.07 -15.45 17.01
N HIS A 347 -9.48 -16.63 17.20
CA HIS A 347 -10.18 -17.90 17.08
C HIS A 347 -11.29 -18.08 18.13
N GLN A 348 -11.08 -17.63 19.37
CA GLN A 348 -12.12 -17.64 20.42
C GLN A 348 -13.29 -16.70 20.10
N LEU A 349 -13.06 -15.67 19.30
CA LEU A 349 -14.09 -14.76 18.80
C LEU A 349 -14.73 -15.23 17.48
N GLY A 350 -14.19 -16.30 16.87
CA GLY A 350 -14.68 -16.88 15.63
C GLY A 350 -14.10 -16.27 14.36
N PHE A 351 -13.01 -15.49 14.47
CA PHE A 351 -12.34 -14.86 13.34
C PHE A 351 -11.22 -15.75 12.80
N LYS A 352 -10.92 -15.62 11.51
CA LYS A 352 -9.68 -16.16 10.94
C LYS A 352 -8.56 -15.13 11.02
N VAL A 353 -7.32 -15.57 11.00
CA VAL A 353 -6.15 -14.72 11.20
C VAL A 353 -5.27 -14.70 9.96
N ILE A 354 -4.84 -13.50 9.57
CA ILE A 354 -3.88 -13.28 8.49
C ILE A 354 -2.64 -12.67 9.11
N ALA A 355 -1.49 -13.33 9.03
CA ALA A 355 -0.22 -12.75 9.45
C ALA A 355 0.42 -11.98 8.29
N GLU A 356 0.65 -10.68 8.46
CA GLU A 356 1.30 -9.85 7.44
C GLU A 356 2.81 -9.84 7.57
N GLY A 357 3.52 -9.37 6.55
CA GLY A 357 4.97 -9.19 6.62
C GLY A 357 5.75 -10.50 6.81
N VAL A 358 5.20 -11.65 6.40
CA VAL A 358 5.92 -12.94 6.46
C VAL A 358 6.94 -12.99 5.33
N GLU A 359 8.23 -12.96 5.68
CA GLU A 359 9.35 -12.88 4.73
C GLU A 359 10.17 -14.17 4.67
N THR A 360 10.08 -15.03 5.70
CA THR A 360 10.91 -16.23 5.83
C THR A 360 10.08 -17.48 6.15
N GLU A 361 10.60 -18.63 5.72
CA GLU A 361 9.98 -19.93 5.99
C GLU A 361 9.94 -20.27 7.49
N GLN A 362 10.89 -19.74 8.26
CA GLN A 362 10.90 -19.86 9.72
C GLN A 362 9.72 -19.12 10.36
N GLN A 363 9.45 -17.87 9.95
CA GLN A 363 8.28 -17.12 10.41
C GLN A 363 6.99 -17.86 10.07
N ARG A 364 6.85 -18.33 8.81
CA ARG A 364 5.69 -19.13 8.38
C ARG A 364 5.50 -20.37 9.25
N SER A 365 6.56 -21.11 9.52
CA SER A 365 6.52 -22.33 10.34
C SER A 365 6.12 -22.07 11.78
N LEU A 366 6.62 -20.98 12.39
CA LEU A 366 6.26 -20.57 13.75
C LEU A 366 4.80 -20.12 13.84
N LEU A 367 4.33 -19.34 12.87
CA LEU A 367 2.93 -18.91 12.77
C LEU A 367 1.99 -20.09 12.52
N ALA A 368 2.41 -21.07 11.70
CA ALA A 368 1.67 -22.32 11.50
C ALA A 368 1.55 -23.13 12.80
N ALA A 369 2.65 -23.24 13.56
CA ALA A 369 2.65 -23.92 14.86
C ALA A 369 1.76 -23.21 15.89
N ALA A 370 1.66 -21.87 15.82
CA ALA A 370 0.75 -21.06 16.61
C ALA A 370 -0.73 -21.16 16.17
N GLY A 371 -1.01 -21.83 15.04
CA GLY A 371 -2.35 -22.04 14.51
C GLY A 371 -2.86 -20.93 13.59
N CYS A 372 -2.00 -20.06 13.07
CA CYS A 372 -2.42 -19.01 12.14
C CYS A 372 -3.03 -19.59 10.85
N ASP A 373 -4.11 -18.97 10.34
CA ASP A 373 -4.85 -19.49 9.18
C ASP A 373 -4.18 -19.11 7.85
N TYR A 374 -3.80 -17.84 7.70
CA TYR A 374 -3.25 -17.29 6.46
C TYR A 374 -1.99 -16.47 6.70
N ALA A 375 -1.12 -16.41 5.68
CA ALA A 375 0.06 -15.57 5.66
C ALA A 375 0.10 -14.71 4.40
N GLN A 376 0.61 -13.50 4.56
CA GLN A 376 0.87 -12.54 3.50
C GLN A 376 2.25 -11.94 3.72
N GLY A 377 3.05 -11.83 2.65
CA GLY A 377 4.36 -11.20 2.73
C GLY A 377 5.31 -11.62 1.61
N TYR A 378 6.55 -11.16 1.71
CA TYR A 378 7.55 -11.32 0.66
C TYR A 378 8.12 -12.75 0.55
N LEU A 379 7.78 -13.63 1.50
CA LEU A 379 8.01 -15.07 1.34
C LEU A 379 7.33 -15.61 0.07
N TYR A 380 6.14 -15.10 -0.24
CA TYR A 380 5.37 -15.51 -1.42
C TYR A 380 5.74 -14.64 -2.62
N THR A 381 5.47 -13.33 -2.52
CA THR A 381 5.93 -12.34 -3.49
C THR A 381 5.66 -10.91 -2.97
N LYS A 382 6.33 -9.93 -3.59
CA LYS A 382 5.95 -8.53 -3.49
C LYS A 382 4.63 -8.27 -4.23
N PRO A 383 3.91 -7.18 -3.96
CA PRO A 383 2.75 -6.81 -4.77
C PRO A 383 3.10 -6.75 -6.27
N LEU A 384 2.27 -7.39 -7.10
CA LEU A 384 2.49 -7.52 -8.54
C LEU A 384 1.39 -6.80 -9.34
N PRO A 385 1.69 -6.31 -10.55
CA PRO A 385 0.65 -5.93 -11.51
C PRO A 385 -0.32 -7.08 -11.78
N PRO A 386 -1.58 -6.80 -12.14
CA PRO A 386 -2.63 -7.81 -12.22
C PRO A 386 -2.30 -8.97 -13.16
N GLU A 387 -1.68 -8.68 -14.32
CA GLU A 387 -1.30 -9.70 -15.30
C GLU A 387 -0.21 -10.64 -14.75
N LYS A 388 0.77 -10.10 -14.01
CA LYS A 388 1.81 -10.90 -13.37
C LYS A 388 1.23 -11.72 -12.21
N PHE A 389 0.28 -11.16 -11.48
CA PHE A 389 -0.39 -11.85 -10.40
C PHE A 389 -1.23 -13.03 -10.91
N GLU A 390 -1.99 -12.85 -11.99
CA GLU A 390 -2.76 -13.95 -12.61
C GLU A 390 -1.85 -15.13 -13.03
N LEU A 391 -0.68 -14.84 -13.59
CA LEU A 391 0.29 -15.87 -13.95
C LEU A 391 0.81 -16.63 -12.72
N LEU A 392 1.09 -15.91 -11.63
CA LEU A 392 1.45 -16.52 -10.35
C LEU A 392 0.34 -17.48 -9.87
N LEU A 393 -0.92 -17.04 -9.93
CA LEU A 393 -2.04 -17.87 -9.50
C LEU A 393 -2.20 -19.13 -10.35
N LEU A 394 -2.03 -19.03 -11.66
CA LEU A 394 -2.08 -20.18 -12.56
C LEU A 394 -0.99 -21.20 -12.22
N ALA A 395 0.24 -20.73 -11.97
CA ALA A 395 1.34 -21.60 -11.55
C ALA A 395 1.05 -22.31 -10.21
N TYR A 396 0.45 -21.60 -9.24
CA TYR A 396 0.10 -22.18 -7.92
C TYR A 396 -1.11 -23.13 -7.95
N SER A 397 -2.05 -22.92 -8.87
CA SER A 397 -3.29 -23.72 -8.93
C SER A 397 -3.09 -25.10 -9.55
N GLY A 398 -2.03 -25.31 -10.33
CA GLY A 398 -1.84 -26.52 -11.13
C GLY A 398 -2.90 -26.73 -12.23
N VAL A 399 -3.86 -25.79 -12.37
CA VAL A 399 -4.93 -25.82 -13.37
C VAL A 399 -4.47 -25.01 -14.57
N LEU A 400 -3.98 -25.69 -15.60
CA LEU A 400 -4.02 -25.13 -16.94
C LEU A 400 -5.46 -25.31 -17.46
N PRO A 401 -6.11 -24.25 -17.99
CA PRO A 401 -7.46 -24.40 -18.53
C PRO A 401 -7.47 -25.47 -19.62
N ALA A 402 -8.38 -26.45 -19.47
CA ALA A 402 -8.64 -27.49 -20.47
C ALA A 402 -9.16 -26.82 -21.76
N GLY A 403 -8.23 -26.47 -22.65
CA GLY A 403 -8.46 -25.62 -23.81
C GLY A 403 -7.19 -24.92 -24.31
N ALA A 404 -6.12 -24.86 -23.50
CA ALA A 404 -4.84 -24.25 -23.88
C ALA A 404 -4.15 -24.88 -25.12
N ARG A 405 -4.58 -26.07 -25.56
CA ARG A 405 -4.09 -26.68 -26.81
C ARG A 405 -4.83 -26.22 -28.07
N ASP A 406 -6.05 -25.67 -27.96
CA ASP A 406 -6.89 -25.35 -29.15
C ASP A 406 -7.56 -23.98 -29.12
N SER A 407 -7.41 -23.20 -28.05
CA SER A 407 -7.82 -21.79 -28.04
C SER A 407 -6.62 -20.92 -27.71
N LYS A 408 -6.33 -19.97 -28.60
CA LYS A 408 -5.68 -18.68 -28.27
C LYS A 408 -6.12 -18.22 -26.88
N MET A 409 -5.35 -18.53 -25.85
CA MET A 409 -5.57 -17.97 -24.52
C MET A 409 -4.24 -17.40 -24.01
N MET A 410 -4.35 -16.13 -23.63
CA MET A 410 -3.50 -15.41 -22.67
C MET A 410 -2.12 -14.88 -23.10
N TRP A 411 -1.85 -14.77 -24.39
CA TRP A 411 -0.77 -13.89 -24.87
C TRP A 411 -1.36 -12.92 -25.88
N ASP A 412 -1.88 -11.79 -25.40
CA ASP A 412 -2.03 -10.61 -26.26
C ASP A 412 -0.62 -10.14 -26.66
N ASN A 413 -0.49 -9.28 -27.69
CA ASN A 413 0.77 -8.81 -28.30
C ASN A 413 1.79 -8.14 -27.34
N LYS A 414 1.54 -8.18 -26.02
CA LYS A 414 2.29 -7.57 -24.91
C LYS A 414 3.53 -8.33 -24.44
N PHE A 415 3.86 -9.52 -24.96
CA PHE A 415 5.15 -10.19 -24.72
C PHE A 415 5.82 -10.70 -26.01
N MET A 416 5.30 -10.25 -27.15
CA MET A 416 6.02 -10.38 -28.41
C MET A 416 7.07 -9.28 -28.46
N THR A 417 8.28 -9.68 -28.83
CA THR A 417 9.37 -8.77 -29.19
C THR A 417 9.12 -8.18 -30.58
N GLY A 418 8.32 -8.87 -31.41
CA GLY A 418 8.05 -8.51 -32.81
C GLY A 418 9.15 -8.97 -33.75
N VAL A 419 9.99 -9.91 -33.31
CA VAL A 419 11.06 -10.55 -34.09
C VAL A 419 10.80 -12.04 -34.08
N GLY A 420 10.47 -12.59 -35.26
CA GLY A 420 9.89 -13.93 -35.40
C GLY A 420 10.69 -15.04 -34.73
N PHE A 421 12.02 -15.04 -34.82
CA PHE A 421 12.85 -16.10 -34.25
C PHE A 421 12.93 -16.05 -32.71
N MET A 422 13.00 -14.85 -32.10
CA MET A 422 12.98 -14.68 -30.63
C MET A 422 11.62 -15.09 -30.10
N ASP A 423 10.56 -14.63 -30.77
CA ASP A 423 9.19 -14.97 -30.40
C ASP A 423 8.95 -16.50 -30.53
N GLU A 424 9.50 -17.16 -31.55
CA GLU A 424 9.45 -18.63 -31.69
C GLU A 424 10.22 -19.36 -30.57
N GLY A 425 11.44 -18.91 -30.23
CA GLY A 425 12.22 -19.49 -29.14
C GLY A 425 11.57 -19.32 -27.77
N HIS A 426 10.99 -18.13 -27.52
CA HIS A 426 10.22 -17.85 -26.32
C HIS A 426 9.01 -18.80 -26.19
N ASN A 427 8.26 -18.98 -27.28
CA ASN A 427 7.09 -19.86 -27.29
C ASN A 427 7.46 -21.33 -27.00
N GLU A 428 8.61 -21.81 -27.49
CA GLU A 428 9.08 -23.16 -27.20
C GLU A 428 9.59 -23.31 -25.75
N LEU A 429 10.29 -22.32 -25.20
CA LEU A 429 10.63 -22.30 -23.77
C LEU A 429 9.36 -22.31 -22.90
N PHE A 430 8.33 -21.54 -23.27
CA PHE A 430 7.04 -21.55 -22.59
C PHE A 430 6.39 -22.94 -22.62
N ALA A 431 6.38 -23.62 -23.76
CA ALA A 431 5.81 -24.96 -23.86
C ALA A 431 6.51 -25.95 -22.91
N LEU A 432 7.84 -25.85 -22.77
CA LEU A 432 8.60 -26.68 -21.81
C LEU A 432 8.27 -26.33 -20.36
N ILE A 433 8.09 -25.05 -20.05
CA ILE A 433 7.66 -24.58 -18.73
C ILE A 433 6.24 -25.09 -18.42
N GLU A 434 5.32 -24.99 -19.37
CA GLU A 434 3.94 -25.48 -19.23
C GLU A 434 3.90 -27.00 -18.97
N ASP A 435 4.68 -27.77 -19.72
CA ASP A 435 4.81 -29.22 -19.50
C ASP A 435 5.34 -29.53 -18.09
N CYS A 436 6.31 -28.74 -17.61
CA CYS A 436 6.86 -28.89 -16.26
C CYS A 436 5.85 -28.51 -15.17
N ILE A 437 5.13 -27.39 -15.34
CA ILE A 437 4.04 -26.98 -14.44
C ILE A 437 2.97 -28.07 -14.38
N GLY A 438 2.58 -28.62 -15.54
CA GLY A 438 1.61 -29.70 -15.64
C GLY A 438 2.06 -30.97 -14.89
N ALA A 439 3.34 -31.32 -14.96
CA ALA A 439 3.89 -32.44 -14.19
C ALA A 439 3.83 -32.20 -12.68
N ILE A 440 4.18 -30.98 -12.22
CA ILE A 440 4.15 -30.63 -10.80
C ILE A 440 2.70 -30.57 -10.27
N GLY A 441 1.79 -29.93 -11.01
CA GLY A 441 0.39 -29.80 -10.64
C GLY A 441 -0.34 -31.15 -10.54
N ASN A 442 0.07 -32.15 -11.33
CA ASN A 442 -0.45 -33.52 -11.25
C ASN A 442 0.24 -34.39 -10.19
N HIS A 443 1.09 -33.81 -9.34
CA HIS A 443 1.91 -34.53 -8.36
C HIS A 443 2.73 -35.68 -8.98
N ALA A 444 3.28 -35.44 -10.18
CA ALA A 444 4.11 -36.43 -10.86
C ALA A 444 5.30 -36.85 -9.97
N PRO A 445 5.78 -38.10 -10.07
CA PRO A 445 6.96 -38.55 -9.34
C PRO A 445 8.15 -37.61 -9.57
N LYS A 446 9.01 -37.48 -8.56
CA LYS A 446 10.19 -36.60 -8.60
C LYS A 446 11.05 -36.83 -9.84
N GLU A 447 11.20 -38.07 -10.28
CA GLU A 447 11.94 -38.43 -11.50
C GLU A 447 11.33 -37.81 -12.77
N GLN A 448 10.00 -37.75 -12.85
CA GLN A 448 9.29 -37.16 -13.97
C GLN A 448 9.39 -35.63 -13.94
N GLN A 449 9.30 -35.00 -12.76
CA GLN A 449 9.54 -33.56 -12.62
C GLN A 449 10.97 -33.19 -13.02
N ILE A 450 11.96 -34.01 -12.63
CA ILE A 450 13.35 -33.87 -13.05
C ILE A 450 13.50 -33.95 -14.57
N GLU A 451 12.80 -34.86 -15.24
CA GLU A 451 12.84 -34.99 -16.71
C GLU A 451 12.38 -33.70 -17.40
N HIS A 452 11.31 -33.07 -16.91
CA HIS A 452 10.83 -31.79 -17.46
C HIS A 452 11.80 -30.64 -17.18
N LEU A 453 12.37 -30.58 -15.98
CA LEU A 453 13.39 -29.58 -15.64
C LEU A 453 14.67 -29.75 -16.47
N ASP A 454 15.09 -30.98 -16.75
CA ASP A 454 16.26 -31.27 -17.60
C ASP A 454 16.03 -30.87 -19.06
N LYS A 455 14.80 -30.98 -19.57
CA LYS A 455 14.43 -30.47 -20.90
C LYS A 455 14.59 -28.95 -20.97
N ILE A 456 14.11 -28.24 -19.96
CA ILE A 456 14.27 -26.79 -19.84
C ILE A 456 15.77 -26.41 -19.77
N ALA A 457 16.52 -27.06 -18.88
CA ALA A 457 17.95 -26.78 -18.70
C ALA A 457 18.77 -27.05 -19.97
N SER A 458 18.35 -28.02 -20.78
CA SER A 458 18.97 -28.33 -22.07
C SER A 458 18.57 -27.35 -23.18
N TYR A 459 17.40 -26.71 -23.04
CA TYR A 459 16.87 -25.77 -24.02
C TYR A 459 17.48 -24.37 -23.89
N LEU A 460 17.62 -23.87 -22.65
CA LEU A 460 18.11 -22.51 -22.37
C LEU A 460 19.41 -22.15 -23.11
N PRO A 461 20.49 -22.97 -23.07
CA PRO A 461 21.74 -22.62 -23.75
C PRO A 461 21.61 -22.57 -25.28
N ARG A 462 20.69 -23.35 -25.85
CA ARG A 462 20.45 -23.34 -27.31
C ARG A 462 19.74 -22.07 -27.71
N HIS A 463 18.64 -21.75 -27.01
CA HIS A 463 17.83 -20.56 -27.27
C HIS A 463 18.66 -19.28 -27.15
N PHE A 464 19.36 -19.10 -26.02
CA PHE A 464 20.24 -17.96 -25.80
C PHE A 464 21.37 -17.87 -26.82
N GLY A 465 21.97 -19.00 -27.18
CA GLY A 465 23.02 -19.02 -28.21
C GLY A 465 22.53 -18.64 -29.60
N ASP A 466 21.26 -18.86 -29.92
CA ASP A 466 20.66 -18.45 -31.19
C ASP A 466 20.31 -16.95 -31.19
N GLU A 467 19.87 -16.41 -30.04
CA GLU A 467 19.67 -14.96 -29.84
C GLU A 467 20.97 -14.17 -29.93
N GLU A 468 22.02 -14.64 -29.25
CA GLU A 468 23.34 -14.00 -29.24
C GLU A 468 23.97 -13.93 -30.64
N LYS A 469 23.79 -14.97 -31.46
CA LYS A 469 24.29 -14.99 -32.85
C LYS A 469 23.62 -13.96 -33.73
N VAL A 470 22.33 -13.70 -33.53
CA VAL A 470 21.57 -12.75 -34.34
C VAL A 470 21.81 -11.32 -33.88
N MET A 471 22.01 -11.10 -32.58
CA MET A 471 22.29 -9.79 -32.01
C MET A 471 23.59 -9.18 -32.55
N GLY A 472 24.68 -9.96 -32.61
CA GLY A 472 25.98 -9.51 -33.12
C GLY A 472 26.66 -8.41 -32.28
N PRO A 473 27.98 -8.20 -32.43
CA PRO A 473 28.78 -7.35 -31.51
C PRO A 473 28.69 -5.84 -31.81
N ALA A 474 27.62 -5.36 -32.45
CA ALA A 474 27.54 -3.98 -32.95
C ALA A 474 27.42 -2.90 -31.85
N ASP A 475 26.99 -3.31 -30.64
CA ASP A 475 27.06 -2.54 -29.39
C ASP A 475 27.64 -3.45 -28.29
N ALA A 476 28.98 -3.50 -28.21
CA ALA A 476 29.71 -4.50 -27.43
C ALA A 476 29.36 -4.47 -25.93
N ASP A 477 29.12 -3.28 -25.36
CA ASP A 477 28.83 -3.16 -23.92
C ASP A 477 27.46 -3.73 -23.56
N ARG A 478 26.42 -3.50 -24.38
CA ARG A 478 25.09 -4.10 -24.19
C ARG A 478 25.06 -5.59 -24.52
N PHE A 479 25.84 -5.99 -25.53
CA PHE A 479 25.97 -7.39 -25.93
C PHE A 479 26.62 -8.24 -24.82
N ASP A 480 27.69 -7.74 -24.21
CA ASP A 480 28.39 -8.42 -23.12
C ASP A 480 27.52 -8.52 -21.86
N GLU A 481 26.73 -7.49 -21.53
CA GLU A 481 25.79 -7.50 -20.41
C GLU A 481 24.66 -8.53 -20.62
N HIS A 482 24.11 -8.60 -21.84
CA HIS A 482 23.06 -9.54 -22.19
C HIS A 482 23.55 -11.01 -22.12
N ILE A 483 24.73 -11.32 -22.68
CA ILE A 483 25.36 -12.64 -22.56
C ILE A 483 25.59 -13.02 -21.09
N LEU A 484 26.01 -12.06 -20.27
CA LEU A 484 26.26 -12.31 -18.86
C LEU A 484 24.97 -12.72 -18.12
N GLN A 485 23.83 -12.10 -18.47
CA GLN A 485 22.52 -12.47 -17.93
C GLN A 485 22.09 -13.89 -18.33
N HIS A 486 22.26 -14.26 -19.61
CA HIS A 486 21.99 -15.61 -20.12
C HIS A 486 22.82 -16.68 -19.40
N ARG A 487 24.12 -16.42 -19.23
CA ARG A 487 25.00 -17.33 -18.51
C ARG A 487 24.58 -17.46 -17.05
N HIS A 488 24.28 -16.33 -16.40
CA HIS A 488 23.89 -16.31 -14.99
C HIS A 488 22.61 -17.13 -14.74
N ILE A 489 21.57 -16.95 -15.55
CA ILE A 489 20.32 -17.71 -15.35
C ILE A 489 20.53 -19.21 -15.65
N THR A 490 21.30 -19.54 -16.70
CA THR A 490 21.60 -20.93 -17.06
C THR A 490 22.33 -21.66 -15.93
N GLU A 491 23.36 -21.02 -15.36
CA GLU A 491 24.12 -21.57 -14.24
C GLU A 491 23.26 -21.69 -12.98
N LYS A 492 22.43 -20.68 -12.68
CA LYS A 492 21.55 -20.66 -11.51
C LYS A 492 20.50 -21.78 -11.60
N ILE A 493 19.80 -21.90 -12.71
CA ILE A 493 18.79 -22.96 -12.92
C ILE A 493 19.44 -24.34 -12.88
N GLY A 494 20.59 -24.53 -13.55
CA GLY A 494 21.34 -25.78 -13.49
C GLY A 494 21.75 -26.18 -12.07
N SER A 495 22.20 -25.21 -11.27
CA SER A 495 22.56 -25.43 -9.86
C SER A 495 21.35 -25.82 -9.02
N MET A 496 20.21 -25.13 -9.17
CA MET A 496 19.00 -25.45 -8.43
C MET A 496 18.42 -26.82 -8.81
N ILE A 497 18.48 -27.20 -10.09
CA ILE A 497 18.08 -28.55 -10.55
C ILE A 497 18.97 -29.62 -9.93
N LEU A 498 20.28 -29.39 -9.86
CA LEU A 498 21.21 -30.32 -9.22
C LEU A 498 20.93 -30.46 -7.71
N GLN A 499 20.60 -29.35 -7.04
CA GLN A 499 20.18 -29.37 -5.64
C GLN A 499 18.86 -30.12 -5.46
N PHE A 500 17.87 -29.89 -6.31
CA PHE A 500 16.60 -30.63 -6.29
C PHE A 500 16.80 -32.14 -6.48
N LYS A 501 17.74 -32.55 -7.35
CA LYS A 501 18.10 -33.96 -7.54
C LYS A 501 18.70 -34.59 -6.28
N ASN A 502 19.57 -33.86 -5.58
CA ASN A 502 20.43 -34.43 -4.53
C ASN A 502 19.90 -34.25 -3.10
N ASP A 503 19.21 -33.14 -2.81
CA ASP A 503 18.67 -32.83 -1.49
C ASP A 503 17.15 -33.06 -1.47
N GLY A 504 16.72 -34.02 -0.66
CA GLY A 504 15.35 -34.49 -0.56
C GLY A 504 14.44 -33.54 0.21
N ASP A 505 14.30 -32.29 -0.26
CA ASP A 505 13.18 -31.32 -0.02
C ASP A 505 13.65 -29.87 0.25
N ALA A 506 14.95 -29.55 0.15
CA ALA A 506 15.46 -28.20 0.40
C ALA A 506 15.08 -27.16 -0.68
N ILE A 507 14.86 -27.63 -1.91
CA ILE A 507 14.42 -26.87 -3.07
C ILE A 507 13.39 -27.72 -3.79
N SER A 508 12.28 -27.13 -4.22
CA SER A 508 11.24 -27.80 -4.99
C SER A 508 11.35 -27.49 -6.49
N ALA A 509 10.74 -28.32 -7.33
CA ALA A 509 10.58 -28.01 -8.75
C ALA A 509 9.82 -26.69 -8.98
N GLN A 510 8.94 -26.33 -8.05
CA GLN A 510 8.18 -25.09 -8.09
C GLN A 510 9.08 -23.87 -7.85
N ASP A 511 10.05 -23.95 -6.93
CA ASP A 511 11.03 -22.87 -6.70
C ASP A 511 11.89 -22.61 -7.93
N ILE A 512 12.29 -23.68 -8.63
CA ILE A 512 13.07 -23.58 -9.87
C ILE A 512 12.24 -22.89 -10.97
N LEU A 513 10.97 -23.26 -11.10
CA LEU A 513 10.06 -22.63 -12.06
C LEU A 513 9.78 -21.17 -11.72
N HIS A 514 9.64 -20.80 -10.45
CA HIS A 514 9.49 -19.40 -10.04
C HIS A 514 10.67 -18.55 -10.49
N VAL A 515 11.90 -19.00 -10.21
CA VAL A 515 13.11 -18.28 -10.62
C VAL A 515 13.21 -18.16 -12.14
N LEU A 516 12.90 -19.22 -12.86
CA LEU A 516 12.92 -19.25 -14.33
C LEU A 516 11.88 -18.30 -14.92
N PHE A 517 10.65 -18.34 -14.40
CA PHE A 517 9.53 -17.56 -14.91
C PHE A 517 9.71 -16.07 -14.62
N ASP A 518 10.15 -15.72 -13.41
CA ASP A 518 10.44 -14.34 -13.03
C ASP A 518 11.52 -13.73 -13.92
N TRP A 519 12.61 -14.48 -14.16
CA TRP A 519 13.67 -14.05 -15.06
C TRP A 519 13.13 -13.85 -16.48
N PHE A 520 12.42 -14.84 -17.00
CA PHE A 520 11.96 -14.85 -18.38
C PHE A 520 11.01 -13.70 -18.70
N VAL A 521 10.08 -13.41 -17.79
CA VAL A 521 9.13 -12.29 -17.94
C VAL A 521 9.84 -10.94 -17.88
N LEU A 522 10.81 -10.77 -16.96
CA LEU A 522 11.58 -9.53 -16.85
C LEU A 522 12.48 -9.31 -18.06
N HIS A 523 13.11 -10.38 -18.53
CA HIS A 523 14.02 -10.36 -19.67
C HIS A 523 13.29 -9.96 -20.95
N ASN A 524 12.16 -10.61 -21.26
CA ASN A 524 11.36 -10.30 -22.45
C ASN A 524 10.73 -8.88 -22.39
N ALA A 525 10.15 -8.51 -21.24
CA ALA A 525 9.50 -7.20 -21.11
C ALA A 525 10.49 -6.02 -21.10
N GLY A 526 11.75 -6.26 -20.70
CA GLY A 526 12.76 -5.24 -20.51
C GLY A 526 13.85 -5.25 -21.58
N GLU A 527 14.61 -6.32 -21.67
CA GLU A 527 15.84 -6.41 -22.46
C GLU A 527 15.53 -6.79 -23.92
N ASP A 528 14.74 -7.84 -24.16
CA ASP A 528 14.51 -8.33 -25.54
C ASP A 528 13.69 -7.36 -26.38
N ARG A 529 12.86 -6.53 -25.75
CA ARG A 529 12.13 -5.46 -26.44
C ARG A 529 13.02 -4.31 -26.87
N LYS A 530 13.88 -3.83 -25.97
CA LYS A 530 14.88 -2.80 -26.31
C LYS A 530 15.80 -3.34 -27.41
N LEU A 531 16.15 -4.61 -27.32
CA LEU A 531 16.95 -5.30 -28.32
C LEU A 531 16.22 -5.44 -29.66
N ALA A 532 14.95 -5.82 -29.67
CA ALA A 532 14.15 -5.90 -30.88
C ALA A 532 14.00 -4.55 -31.58
N ASP A 533 13.87 -3.46 -30.81
CA ASP A 533 13.89 -2.10 -31.37
C ASP A 533 15.24 -1.75 -31.99
N TYR A 534 16.34 -2.16 -31.35
CA TYR A 534 17.69 -2.00 -31.90
C TYR A 534 17.87 -2.77 -33.21
N ILE A 535 17.51 -4.06 -33.25
CA ILE A 535 17.59 -4.93 -34.43
C ILE A 535 16.77 -4.34 -35.59
N ARG A 536 15.54 -3.85 -35.30
CA ARG A 536 14.69 -3.17 -36.27
C ARG A 536 15.32 -1.88 -36.80
N SER A 537 15.96 -1.10 -35.93
CA SER A 537 16.58 0.19 -36.29
C SER A 537 17.87 0.05 -37.12
N THR A 538 18.63 -1.01 -36.89
CA THR A 538 19.92 -1.27 -37.55
C THR A 538 19.79 -2.08 -38.84
N GLY A 539 18.60 -2.64 -39.11
CA GLY A 539 18.34 -3.42 -40.32
C GLY A 539 19.09 -4.76 -40.35
N ALA A 540 19.51 -5.27 -39.19
CA ALA A 540 20.08 -6.59 -39.02
C ALA A 540 19.01 -7.64 -39.32
N GLN A 541 18.76 -7.92 -40.60
CA GLN A 541 17.97 -9.08 -41.00
C GLN A 541 18.78 -10.33 -40.64
N GLY A 542 18.35 -11.02 -39.59
CA GLY A 542 18.75 -12.40 -39.35
C GLY A 542 18.46 -13.22 -40.60
N GLY A 543 19.52 -13.64 -41.28
CA GLY A 543 19.43 -14.53 -42.43
C GLY A 543 18.94 -15.90 -41.98
N ALA A 544 17.63 -16.10 -41.93
CA ALA A 544 17.03 -17.42 -42.05
C ALA A 544 16.82 -17.71 -43.54
N SER A 545 17.85 -18.23 -44.21
CA SER A 545 17.68 -18.95 -45.47
C SER A 545 18.69 -20.09 -45.57
N GLN A 546 18.15 -21.30 -45.39
CA GLN A 546 18.59 -22.58 -45.95
C GLN A 546 20.05 -23.02 -45.71
N THR A 547 20.25 -23.97 -44.80
CA THR A 547 20.71 -25.35 -45.11
C THR A 547 20.47 -26.26 -43.93
#